data_AF-A0A5P1E1F2-F1
#
_entry.id   AF-A0A5P1E1F2-F1
#
_cell.length_a   1.000
_cell.length_b   1.000
_cell.length_c   1.000
_cell.angle_alpha   90.00
_cell.angle_beta   90.00
_cell.angle_gamma   90.00
#
_symmetry.space_group_name_H-M   'P 1'
#
loop_
_entity.id
_entity.type
_entity.pdbx_description
1 polymer ?
#
loop_
_entity_poly.entity_id
_entity_poly.type
_entity_poly.pdbx_seq_one_letter_code
_entity_poly.pdbx_strand_id
1 'polypeptide(L)'
;MLMRVAVGIHKEDIDSAVKTYHLMSQRWFTHASPTLFNVGTPRPQLSSCFLICMRDDSIEGIYDTLKECAVISKSAGGIGVSVHNIRAMGSYIRGTNGTSNGIVPMLRVL
;
A
#
# COMPACT_ATOMS: atom_id res chain seq x y z
N MET A 1 21.12 -0.03 13.67
CA MET A 1 19.77 -0.19 13.08
C MET A 1 18.68 0.38 13.99
N LEU A 2 18.49 -0.12 15.23
CA LEU A 2 17.40 0.32 16.12
C LEU A 2 17.46 1.81 16.51
N MET A 3 18.65 2.40 16.71
CA MET A 3 18.75 3.84 17.03
C MET A 3 18.33 4.73 15.85
N ARG A 4 18.62 4.34 14.60
CA ARG A 4 18.10 5.03 13.41
C ARG A 4 16.58 5.03 13.42
N VAL A 5 15.96 3.92 13.83
CA VAL A 5 14.51 3.81 13.94
C VAL A 5 13.96 4.74 15.01
N ALA A 6 14.53 4.70 16.21
CA ALA A 6 14.08 5.55 17.30
C ALA A 6 14.22 7.05 16.97
N VAL A 7 15.39 7.49 16.49
CA VAL A 7 15.62 8.89 16.09
C VAL A 7 14.75 9.27 14.90
N GLY A 8 14.58 8.40 13.91
CA GLY A 8 13.78 8.72 12.74
C GLY A 8 12.27 8.82 13.02
N ILE A 9 11.77 8.15 14.07
CA ILE A 9 10.39 8.29 14.56
C ILE A 9 10.23 9.56 15.40
N HIS A 10 11.14 9.78 16.37
CA HIS A 10 11.00 10.82 17.39
C HIS A 10 11.64 12.17 17.02
N LYS A 11 12.48 12.21 15.97
CA LYS A 11 13.15 13.41 15.44
C LYS A 11 13.96 14.13 16.52
N GLU A 12 13.53 15.33 16.90
CA GLU A 12 14.22 16.20 17.87
C GLU A 12 13.94 15.80 19.32
N ASP A 13 12.94 14.95 19.58
CA ASP A 13 12.66 14.42 20.92
C ASP A 13 13.63 13.27 21.25
N ILE A 14 14.78 13.67 21.80
CA ILE A 14 15.86 12.74 22.16
C ILE A 14 15.46 11.83 23.33
N ASP A 15 14.70 12.34 24.29
CA ASP A 15 14.29 11.56 25.47
C ASP A 15 13.40 10.38 25.06
N SER A 16 12.43 10.63 24.17
CA SER A 16 11.60 9.55 23.60
C SER A 16 12.39 8.62 22.69
N ALA A 17 13.35 9.13 21.90
CA ALA A 17 14.21 8.29 21.07
C ALA A 17 15.02 7.30 21.92
N VAL A 18 15.63 7.76 23.01
CA VAL A 18 16.40 6.91 23.92
C VAL A 18 15.50 5.87 24.58
N LYS A 19 14.30 6.27 25.04
CA LYS A 19 13.31 5.35 25.62
C LYS A 19 12.90 4.25 24.64
N THR A 20 12.56 4.62 23.41
CA THR A 20 12.19 3.67 22.34
C THR A 20 13.34 2.72 22.00
N TYR A 21 14.58 3.24 21.91
CA TYR A 21 15.76 2.41 21.69
C TYR A 21 15.95 1.35 22.79
N HIS A 22 15.83 1.73 24.06
CA HIS A 22 15.95 0.78 25.16
C HIS A 22 14.89 -0.31 25.12
N LEU A 23 13.62 0.04 24.90
CA LEU A 23 12.53 -0.93 24.81
C LEU A 23 12.71 -1.89 23.62
N MET A 24 13.09 -1.38 22.44
CA MET A 24 13.32 -2.21 21.26
C MET A 24 14.58 -3.10 21.39
N SER A 25 15.68 -2.58 21.95
CA SER A 25 16.92 -3.34 22.13
C SER A 25 16.81 -4.47 23.15
N GLN A 26 15.97 -4.28 24.18
CA GLN A 26 15.59 -5.32 25.14
C GLN A 26 14.46 -6.22 24.65
N ARG A 27 14.01 -6.05 23.40
CA ARG A 27 13.00 -6.88 22.72
C ARG A 27 11.60 -6.85 23.35
N TRP A 28 11.23 -5.75 24.01
CA TRP A 28 9.87 -5.57 24.51
C TRP A 28 8.86 -5.41 23.37
N PHE A 29 9.26 -4.78 22.27
CA PHE A 29 8.48 -4.69 21.04
C PHE A 29 9.38 -4.47 19.83
N THR A 30 8.81 -4.55 18.62
CA THR A 30 9.46 -4.15 17.38
C THR A 30 8.48 -3.42 16.47
N HIS A 31 9.00 -2.52 15.63
CA HIS A 31 8.22 -1.97 14.53
C HIS A 31 8.13 -2.95 13.35
N ALA A 32 7.16 -2.71 12.46
CA ALA A 32 6.99 -3.48 11.24
C ALA A 32 8.19 -3.33 10.29
N SER A 33 8.40 -4.31 9.41
CA SER A 33 9.54 -4.37 8.49
C SER A 33 9.73 -3.10 7.65
N PRO A 34 8.69 -2.48 7.05
CA PRO A 34 8.86 -1.24 6.28
C PRO A 34 9.39 -0.08 7.13
N THR A 35 8.93 0.02 8.38
CA THR A 35 9.46 1.01 9.33
C THR A 35 10.94 0.76 9.62
N LEU A 36 11.33 -0.49 9.89
CA LEU A 36 12.72 -0.85 10.17
C LEU A 36 13.63 -0.57 8.95
N PHE A 37 13.15 -0.81 7.73
CA PHE A 37 13.92 -0.58 6.52
C PHE A 37 14.06 0.91 6.19
N ASN A 38 12.97 1.67 6.21
CA ASN A 38 12.92 2.96 5.51
C ASN A 38 13.02 4.19 6.41
N VAL A 39 12.85 4.06 7.72
CA VAL A 39 12.88 5.23 8.62
C VAL A 39 14.24 5.94 8.62
N GLY A 40 14.26 7.26 8.57
CA GLY A 40 15.50 8.04 8.47
C GLY A 40 16.23 7.93 7.12
N THR A 41 15.61 7.33 6.10
CA THR A 41 16.09 7.40 4.70
C THR A 41 15.43 8.58 3.96
N PRO A 42 15.91 8.98 2.77
CA PRO A 42 15.36 10.15 2.05
C PRO A 42 13.88 10.05 1.66
N ARG A 43 13.33 8.84 1.54
CA ARG A 43 11.91 8.59 1.24
C ARG A 43 11.34 7.57 2.23
N PRO A 44 11.01 7.99 3.45
CA PRO A 44 10.62 7.07 4.51
C PRO A 44 9.15 6.64 4.34
N GLN A 45 8.91 5.61 3.53
CA GLN A 45 7.63 4.90 3.56
C GLN A 45 7.67 3.93 4.74
N LEU A 46 6.83 4.16 5.75
CA LEU A 46 6.82 3.37 6.99
C LEU A 46 5.63 2.40 7.10
N SER A 47 4.62 2.57 6.25
CA SER A 47 3.33 1.88 6.31
C SER A 47 3.38 0.52 5.64
N SER A 48 2.79 -0.49 6.28
CA SER A 48 2.84 -1.86 5.75
C SER A 48 1.75 -2.16 4.72
N CYS A 49 0.55 -1.62 4.89
CA CYS A 49 -0.61 -2.01 4.08
C CYS A 49 -1.42 -0.79 3.62
N PHE A 50 -2.05 -0.93 2.45
CA PHE A 50 -2.93 0.04 1.84
C PHE A 50 -4.22 -0.64 1.41
N LEU A 51 -5.34 0.04 1.63
CA LEU A 51 -6.66 -0.40 1.18
C LEU A 51 -7.11 0.56 0.09
N ILE A 52 -7.39 0.02 -1.10
CA ILE A 52 -7.73 0.80 -2.29
C ILE A 52 -9.11 0.34 -2.77
N CYS A 53 -9.95 1.29 -3.12
CA CYS A 53 -11.19 1.03 -3.83
C CYS A 53 -10.97 1.26 -5.32
N MET A 54 -11.48 0.37 -6.15
CA MET A 54 -11.52 0.57 -7.59
C MET A 54 -12.24 1.89 -7.90
N ARG A 55 -11.59 2.77 -8.66
CA ARG A 55 -12.07 4.15 -8.86
C ARG A 55 -13.40 4.23 -9.58
N ASP A 56 -13.57 3.44 -10.63
CA ASP A 56 -14.75 3.46 -11.48
C ASP A 56 -14.88 2.15 -12.27
N ASP A 57 -16.10 1.85 -12.73
CA ASP A 57 -16.42 0.72 -13.63
C ASP A 57 -16.19 1.11 -15.10
N SER A 58 -14.95 1.55 -15.38
CA SER A 58 -14.48 1.98 -16.68
C SER A 58 -13.04 1.52 -16.90
N ILE A 59 -12.59 1.49 -18.16
CA ILE A 59 -11.20 1.12 -18.49
C ILE A 59 -10.24 2.14 -17.85
N GLU A 60 -10.56 3.42 -17.95
CA GLU A 60 -9.80 4.50 -17.33
C GLU A 60 -9.69 4.30 -15.81
N GLY A 61 -10.81 4.00 -15.13
CA GLY A 61 -10.83 3.72 -13.68
C GLY A 61 -9.99 2.51 -13.29
N ILE A 62 -10.05 1.42 -14.08
CA ILE A 62 -9.27 0.20 -13.86
C ILE A 62 -7.77 0.47 -14.01
N TYR A 63 -7.35 1.14 -15.09
CA TYR A 63 -5.93 1.41 -15.34
C TYR A 63 -5.34 2.45 -14.37
N ASP A 64 -6.13 3.42 -13.93
CA ASP A 64 -5.72 4.34 -12.87
C ASP A 64 -5.51 3.62 -11.53
N THR A 65 -6.43 2.71 -11.18
CA THR A 65 -6.30 1.89 -9.97
C THR A 65 -5.07 0.98 -10.06
N LEU A 66 -4.82 0.38 -11.23
CA LEU A 66 -3.62 -0.42 -11.49
C LEU A 66 -2.33 0.40 -11.33
N LYS A 67 -2.31 1.62 -11.88
CA LYS A 67 -1.17 2.54 -11.73
C LYS A 67 -0.93 2.87 -10.25
N GLU A 68 -1.99 3.13 -9.49
CA GLU A 68 -1.90 3.40 -8.05
C GLU A 68 -1.32 2.19 -7.29
N CYS A 69 -1.82 0.98 -7.58
CA CYS A 69 -1.28 -0.26 -7.05
C CYS A 69 0.21 -0.42 -7.37
N ALA A 70 0.63 -0.15 -8.60
CA ALA A 70 2.03 -0.26 -9.01
C ALA A 70 2.94 0.73 -8.26
N VAL A 71 2.48 1.97 -8.06
CA VAL A 71 3.22 2.99 -7.30
C VAL A 71 3.36 2.59 -5.83
N ILE A 72 2.32 2.03 -5.22
CA ILE A 72 2.35 1.56 -3.83
C ILE A 72 3.24 0.32 -3.69
N SER A 73 3.11 -0.66 -4.58
CA SER A 73 3.91 -1.88 -4.61
C SER A 73 5.41 -1.58 -4.73
N LYS A 74 5.78 -0.60 -5.56
CA LYS A 74 7.16 -0.07 -5.65
C LYS A 74 7.73 0.39 -4.30
N SER A 75 6.87 0.85 -3.39
CA SER A 75 7.26 1.32 -2.04
C SER A 75 7.19 0.25 -0.95
N ALA A 76 7.08 -1.04 -1.33
CA ALA A 76 6.97 -2.20 -0.44
C ALA A 76 5.73 -2.19 0.48
N GLY A 77 4.63 -1.60 0.01
CA GLY A 77 3.32 -1.68 0.68
C GLY A 77 2.49 -2.86 0.16
N GLY A 78 1.92 -3.66 1.06
CA GLY A 78 0.88 -4.63 0.74
C GLY A 78 -0.42 -3.92 0.36
N ILE A 79 -1.21 -4.51 -0.54
CA ILE A 79 -2.41 -3.86 -1.09
C ILE A 79 -3.62 -4.79 -0.95
N GLY A 80 -4.70 -4.27 -0.39
CA GLY A 80 -6.03 -4.85 -0.50
C GLY A 80 -6.88 -4.00 -1.44
N VAL A 81 -7.39 -4.59 -2.53
CA VAL A 81 -8.23 -3.89 -3.51
C VAL A 81 -9.68 -4.36 -3.43
N SER A 82 -10.60 -3.41 -3.29
CA SER A 82 -12.04 -3.68 -3.38
C SER A 82 -12.54 -3.47 -4.81
N VAL A 83 -13.12 -4.51 -5.41
CA VAL A 83 -13.55 -4.55 -6.83
C VAL A 83 -15.07 -4.72 -7.00
N HIS A 84 -15.82 -4.47 -5.93
CA HIS A 84 -17.27 -4.71 -5.86
C HIS A 84 -18.09 -3.90 -6.88
N ASN A 85 -17.57 -2.76 -7.34
CA ASN A 85 -18.21 -1.90 -8.32
C ASN A 85 -17.92 -2.31 -9.78
N ILE A 86 -17.05 -3.28 -10.04
CA ILE A 86 -16.80 -3.77 -11.41
C ILE A 86 -17.91 -4.69 -11.89
N ARG A 87 -18.40 -4.45 -13.10
CA ARG A 87 -19.47 -5.24 -13.71
C ARG A 87 -19.09 -6.71 -13.92
N ALA A 88 -20.06 -7.60 -13.75
CA ALA A 88 -19.89 -9.04 -13.92
C ALA A 88 -19.75 -9.47 -15.41
N MET A 89 -19.37 -10.73 -15.64
CA MET A 89 -19.34 -11.33 -16.96
C MET A 89 -20.73 -11.30 -17.62
N GLY A 90 -20.79 -11.01 -18.92
CA GLY A 90 -22.03 -10.87 -19.69
C GLY A 90 -22.72 -9.51 -19.57
N SER A 91 -22.25 -8.63 -18.68
CA SER A 91 -22.82 -7.28 -18.54
C SER A 91 -22.63 -6.45 -19.81
N TYR A 92 -23.66 -5.70 -20.20
CA TYR A 92 -23.65 -4.89 -21.42
C TYR A 92 -22.62 -3.74 -21.36
N ILE A 93 -21.98 -3.45 -22.50
CA ILE A 93 -21.06 -2.33 -22.69
C ILE A 93 -21.62 -1.40 -23.76
N ARG A 94 -22.16 -0.25 -23.33
CA ARG A 94 -22.77 0.74 -24.22
C ARG A 94 -21.82 1.26 -25.31
N GLY A 95 -20.54 1.46 -24.98
CA GLY A 95 -19.57 2.08 -25.90
C GLY A 95 -19.12 1.19 -27.07
N THR A 96 -19.07 -0.13 -26.88
CA THR A 96 -18.60 -1.09 -27.88
C THR A 96 -19.71 -2.00 -28.41
N ASN A 97 -20.93 -1.86 -27.87
CA ASN A 97 -22.07 -2.75 -28.10
C ASN A 97 -21.76 -4.23 -27.83
N GLY A 98 -20.78 -4.49 -26.96
CA GLY A 98 -20.34 -5.83 -26.58
C GLY A 98 -20.75 -6.21 -25.16
N THR A 99 -20.21 -7.32 -24.67
CA THR A 99 -20.41 -7.82 -23.31
C THR A 99 -19.08 -7.87 -22.56
N SER A 100 -19.14 -7.64 -21.24
CA SER A 100 -17.98 -7.72 -20.36
C SER A 100 -17.54 -9.17 -20.15
N ASN A 101 -16.22 -9.38 -20.06
CA ASN A 101 -15.65 -10.66 -19.66
C ASN A 101 -15.53 -10.81 -18.12
N GLY A 102 -16.01 -9.84 -17.35
CA GLY A 102 -16.06 -9.86 -15.89
C GLY A 102 -14.72 -9.58 -15.19
N ILE A 103 -14.65 -9.90 -13.90
CA ILE A 103 -13.50 -9.58 -13.04
C ILE A 103 -12.28 -10.50 -13.26
N VAL A 104 -12.45 -11.73 -13.73
CA VAL A 104 -11.34 -12.70 -13.81
C VAL A 104 -10.24 -12.23 -14.76
N PRO A 105 -10.53 -11.77 -16.00
CA PRO A 105 -9.49 -11.21 -16.86
C PRO A 105 -8.87 -9.93 -16.30
N MET A 106 -9.66 -9.07 -15.67
CA MET A 106 -9.17 -7.83 -15.03
C MET A 106 -8.16 -8.14 -13.91
N LEU A 107 -8.46 -9.11 -13.04
CA LEU A 107 -7.58 -9.53 -11.95
C LEU A 107 -6.29 -10.19 -12.42
N ARG A 108 -6.22 -10.69 -13.66
CA ARG A 108 -4.97 -11.21 -14.24
C ARG A 108 -4.03 -10.12 -14.73
N VAL A 109 -4.54 -8.89 -14.89
CA VAL A 109 -3.75 -7.72 -15.28
C VAL A 109 -3.17 -7.00 -14.05
N LEU A 110 -3.87 -7.07 -12.91
CA LEU A 110 -3.41 -6.62 -11.59
C LEU A 110 -2.27 -7.49 -11.05
#